data_AF-A0A0C9LTX1-F1
#
_entry.id   AF-A0A0C9LTX1-F1
#
_cell.length_a   1.000
_cell.length_b   1.000
_cell.length_c   1.000
_cell.angle_alpha   90.00
_cell.angle_beta   90.00
_cell.angle_gamma   90.00
#
_symmetry.space_group_name_H-M   'P 1'
#
loop_
_entity.id
_entity.type
_entity.pdbx_description
1 polymer ?
#
loop_
_entity_poly.entity_id
_entity_poly.type
_entity_poly.pdbx_seq_one_letter_code
_entity_poly.pdbx_strand_id
1 'polypeptide(L)'
;MCLDEVGESLLGFANCGHIFDKQCAMACLNTSDNCPICRKYVYNSNFNPQSFYRVYLSTDNSDAKSSGSTGECEEPKAKLKAANARLSILHTCLNNARQDICTVGEKFKDAMKASKLRFEKDQRDPFTQSEDLAESNGILKEQTVTKNALMSTQYYHSTRKSSCFFCKKQWPLHENDGEVDGWKTSPKNLDSLSHPQSRQQYHDLQAEYDCLVMVHREMIITNSGSTESGHVKMHIKNLEAQLKESKAKQDHLESLFGRTELVQQLAKDLVSGKQKRLKLEADLELVSVAKRVLFDQKNSIEESLNRALEAILTLQNQKEEDIIESIELQAKLTEATDAKLVLQKQLKSSKMSARRLQNAKEKAQTGNESIINKINILVVQYPLFENAFRGYIADRSNEDSDD
;
A
#
# COMPACT_ATOMS: atom_id res chain seq x y z
N MET A 1 -42.75 21.13 -38.02
CA MET A 1 -41.89 19.95 -38.23
C MET A 1 -41.68 19.81 -39.71
N CYS A 2 -40.44 19.55 -40.14
CA CYS A 2 -40.07 19.69 -41.54
C CYS A 2 -40.82 18.71 -42.46
N LEU A 3 -41.22 17.51 -42.00
CA LEU A 3 -41.90 16.47 -42.81
C LEU A 3 -41.18 16.12 -44.14
N ASP A 4 -40.00 16.68 -44.38
CA ASP A 4 -39.16 16.48 -45.54
C ASP A 4 -38.36 15.17 -45.41
N GLU A 5 -37.71 14.79 -46.52
CA GLU A 5 -36.76 13.69 -46.54
C GLU A 5 -35.70 13.87 -45.44
N VAL A 6 -35.39 12.75 -44.78
CA VAL A 6 -34.53 12.73 -43.61
C VAL A 6 -33.08 13.00 -44.04
N GLY A 7 -32.48 14.09 -43.55
CA GLY A 7 -31.09 14.42 -43.83
C GLY A 7 -30.09 13.45 -43.17
N GLU A 8 -28.81 13.57 -43.54
CA GLU A 8 -27.74 12.66 -43.11
C GLU A 8 -27.42 12.72 -41.60
N SER A 9 -27.87 13.76 -40.88
CA SER A 9 -27.54 13.96 -39.47
C SER A 9 -28.79 13.94 -38.59
N LEU A 10 -29.10 12.77 -38.04
CA LEU A 10 -30.21 12.59 -37.12
C LEU A 10 -29.83 12.77 -35.65
N LEU A 11 -30.74 13.36 -34.90
CA LEU A 11 -30.68 13.54 -33.45
C LEU A 11 -31.89 12.89 -32.79
N GLY A 12 -31.62 11.97 -31.86
CA GLY A 12 -32.60 11.40 -30.96
C GLY A 12 -32.64 12.14 -29.62
N PHE A 13 -33.84 12.48 -29.14
CA PHE A 13 -34.02 13.08 -27.83
C PHE A 13 -34.02 12.00 -26.75
N ALA A 14 -33.06 12.03 -25.82
CA ALA A 14 -32.89 11.00 -24.78
C ALA A 14 -34.17 10.75 -23.96
N ASN A 15 -34.92 11.81 -23.66
CA ASN A 15 -36.08 11.77 -22.78
C ASN A 15 -37.31 11.11 -23.40
N CYS A 16 -37.41 11.09 -24.73
CA CYS A 16 -38.62 10.63 -25.42
C CYS A 16 -38.39 9.72 -26.62
N GLY A 17 -37.14 9.50 -27.02
CA GLY A 17 -36.77 8.62 -28.13
C GLY A 17 -37.16 9.12 -29.52
N HIS A 18 -37.81 10.28 -29.65
CA HIS A 18 -38.16 10.84 -30.96
C HIS A 18 -36.90 11.31 -31.69
N ILE A 19 -36.85 11.00 -32.99
CA ILE A 19 -35.71 11.24 -33.87
C ILE A 19 -36.08 12.34 -34.86
N PHE A 20 -35.15 13.26 -35.07
CA PHE A 20 -35.34 14.45 -35.89
C PHE A 20 -34.09 14.70 -36.72
N ASP A 21 -34.24 15.29 -37.90
CA ASP A 21 -33.11 15.92 -38.57
C ASP A 21 -32.51 16.99 -37.64
N LYS A 22 -31.18 17.09 -37.60
CA LYS A 22 -30.45 18.01 -36.72
C LYS A 22 -30.91 19.45 -36.89
N GLN A 23 -31.09 19.93 -38.11
CA GLN A 23 -31.49 21.32 -38.35
C GLN A 23 -32.89 21.56 -37.81
N CYS A 24 -33.79 20.61 -38.03
CA CYS A 24 -35.18 20.65 -37.55
C CYS A 24 -35.26 20.58 -36.01
N ALA A 25 -34.47 19.71 -35.37
CA ALA A 25 -34.38 19.62 -33.92
C ALA A 25 -33.89 20.94 -33.31
N MET A 26 -32.80 21.49 -33.86
CA MET A 26 -32.21 22.74 -33.36
C MET A 26 -33.14 23.94 -33.56
N ALA A 27 -33.81 24.05 -34.71
CA ALA A 27 -34.79 25.09 -34.95
C ALA A 27 -35.98 25.00 -33.98
N CYS A 28 -36.44 23.78 -33.66
CA CYS A 28 -37.50 23.59 -32.66
C CYS A 28 -37.02 23.99 -31.26
N LEU A 29 -35.83 23.54 -30.84
CA LEU A 29 -35.29 23.84 -29.51
C LEU A 29 -34.96 25.32 -29.31
N ASN A 30 -34.62 26.05 -30.38
CA ASN A 30 -34.46 27.51 -30.32
C ASN A 30 -35.76 28.25 -30.02
N THR A 31 -36.92 27.63 -30.25
CA THR A 31 -38.24 28.23 -30.01
C THR A 31 -38.96 27.65 -28.80
N SER A 32 -38.62 26.42 -28.40
CA SER A 32 -39.27 25.69 -27.31
C SER A 32 -38.41 24.51 -26.86
N ASP A 33 -38.20 24.39 -25.55
CA ASP A 33 -37.50 23.25 -24.93
C ASP A 33 -38.33 21.94 -24.91
N ASN A 34 -39.45 21.88 -25.61
CA ASN A 34 -40.31 20.70 -25.67
C ASN A 34 -40.18 19.97 -27.00
N CYS A 35 -40.25 18.64 -26.95
CA CYS A 35 -40.27 17.80 -28.13
C CYS A 35 -41.43 18.19 -29.06
N PRO A 36 -41.20 18.42 -30.36
CA PRO A 36 -42.25 18.89 -31.26
C PRO A 36 -43.34 17.84 -31.51
N ILE A 37 -43.06 16.55 -31.25
CA ILE A 37 -44.03 15.46 -31.39
C ILE A 37 -44.81 15.26 -30.09
N CYS A 38 -44.14 14.85 -29.01
CA CYS A 38 -44.81 14.45 -27.78
C CYS A 38 -44.92 15.56 -26.72
N ARG A 39 -44.34 16.73 -26.99
CA ARG A 39 -44.31 17.90 -26.09
C ARG A 39 -43.69 17.64 -24.71
N LYS A 40 -43.01 16.51 -24.53
CA LYS A 40 -42.19 16.27 -23.33
C LYS A 40 -41.02 17.23 -23.32
N TYR A 41 -40.69 17.75 -22.14
CA TYR A 41 -39.54 18.63 -21.94
C TYR A 41 -38.24 17.90 -22.28
N VAL A 42 -37.43 18.57 -23.08
CA VAL A 42 -36.10 18.15 -23.52
C VAL A 42 -35.13 19.02 -22.74
N TYR A 43 -34.33 18.39 -21.89
CA TYR A 43 -33.44 19.10 -20.98
C TYR A 43 -32.39 19.86 -21.79
N ASN A 44 -32.60 21.17 -21.96
CA ASN A 44 -31.83 22.03 -22.84
C ASN A 44 -30.95 23.00 -22.03
N SER A 45 -30.30 22.50 -20.98
CA SER A 45 -29.30 23.26 -20.24
C SER A 45 -27.97 23.23 -21.00
N ASN A 46 -27.87 24.07 -22.04
CA ASN A 46 -26.62 24.42 -22.73
C ASN A 46 -25.70 23.23 -23.07
N PHE A 47 -26.13 22.40 -24.02
CA PHE A 47 -25.30 21.39 -24.70
C PHE A 47 -24.52 20.44 -23.77
N ASN A 48 -25.11 20.00 -22.66
CA ASN A 48 -24.59 18.81 -22.01
C ASN A 48 -24.79 17.63 -23.00
N PRO A 49 -23.72 16.93 -23.47
CA PRO A 49 -23.82 15.88 -24.49
C PRO A 49 -24.67 14.66 -24.09
N GLN A 50 -25.30 14.68 -22.91
CA GLN A 50 -26.16 13.62 -22.38
C GLN A 50 -27.63 13.73 -22.80
N SER A 51 -28.14 14.88 -23.23
CA SER A 51 -29.58 15.05 -23.56
C SER A 51 -29.94 14.61 -24.99
N PHE A 52 -28.94 14.38 -25.84
CA PHE A 52 -29.13 13.96 -27.22
C PHE A 52 -28.17 12.83 -27.58
N TYR A 53 -28.65 11.88 -28.39
CA TYR A 53 -27.78 10.90 -29.03
C TYR A 53 -27.87 11.06 -30.55
N ARG A 54 -26.72 11.01 -31.22
CA ARG A 54 -26.67 11.02 -32.67
C ARG A 54 -27.13 9.64 -33.17
N VAL A 55 -28.13 9.63 -34.03
CA VAL A 55 -28.62 8.40 -34.66
C VAL A 55 -27.93 8.25 -36.00
N TYR A 56 -27.24 7.14 -36.18
CA TYR A 56 -26.73 6.73 -37.47
C TYR A 56 -27.69 5.67 -38.01
N LEU A 57 -28.41 5.98 -39.09
CA LEU A 57 -29.13 4.94 -39.82
C LEU A 57 -28.07 4.06 -40.47
N SER A 58 -27.96 2.81 -40.01
CA SER A 58 -27.25 1.80 -40.78
C SER A 58 -28.00 1.65 -42.09
N THR A 59 -27.49 2.28 -43.15
CA THR A 59 -27.89 1.94 -44.51
C THR A 59 -27.45 0.50 -44.71
N ASP A 60 -28.41 -0.42 -44.75
CA ASP A 60 -28.16 -1.80 -45.11
C ASP A 60 -27.33 -1.86 -46.40
N ASN A 61 -26.49 -2.89 -46.49
CA ASN A 61 -25.45 -3.10 -47.50
C ASN A 61 -25.94 -3.25 -48.97
N SER A 62 -27.05 -2.64 -49.38
CA SER A 62 -27.65 -2.85 -50.70
C SER A 62 -27.27 -1.83 -51.77
N ASP A 63 -26.82 -0.62 -51.45
CA ASP A 63 -26.57 0.41 -52.49
C ASP A 63 -25.10 0.83 -52.58
N ALA A 64 -24.28 -0.12 -53.00
CA ALA A 64 -22.96 0.11 -53.55
C ALA A 64 -23.06 0.88 -54.88
N LYS A 65 -23.34 2.20 -54.85
CA LYS A 65 -23.11 3.12 -56.00
C LYS A 65 -23.25 4.62 -55.74
N SER A 66 -23.28 5.09 -54.50
CA SER A 66 -23.17 6.53 -54.20
C SER A 66 -21.71 6.89 -53.91
N SER A 67 -21.03 7.40 -54.93
CA SER A 67 -19.63 7.84 -54.89
C SER A 67 -19.51 9.22 -54.24
N GLY A 68 -19.34 9.27 -52.93
CA GLY A 68 -18.97 10.52 -52.25
C GLY A 68 -18.94 10.37 -50.74
N SER A 69 -17.76 10.48 -50.14
CA SER A 69 -17.55 10.63 -48.69
C SER A 69 -17.61 9.36 -47.82
N THR A 70 -16.93 8.27 -48.20
CA THR A 70 -16.67 7.10 -47.33
C THR A 70 -15.51 7.29 -46.33
N GLY A 71 -14.77 8.41 -46.38
CA GLY A 71 -13.57 8.61 -45.56
C GLY A 71 -13.84 8.89 -44.08
N GLU A 72 -14.92 9.62 -43.76
CA GLU A 72 -15.14 10.11 -42.38
C GLU A 72 -15.68 9.05 -41.42
N CYS A 73 -16.22 7.93 -41.91
CA CYS A 73 -16.77 6.85 -41.07
C CYS A 73 -15.71 5.77 -40.72
N GLU A 74 -14.65 5.65 -41.51
CA GLU A 74 -13.59 4.68 -41.26
C GLU A 74 -12.66 5.10 -40.12
N GLU A 75 -12.42 6.41 -39.93
CA GLU A 75 -11.56 6.91 -38.86
C GLU A 75 -12.14 6.63 -37.44
N PRO A 76 -13.42 6.91 -37.14
CA PRO A 76 -14.03 6.56 -35.86
C PRO A 76 -14.05 5.04 -35.61
N LYS A 77 -14.30 4.23 -36.64
CA LYS A 77 -14.26 2.76 -36.52
C LYS A 77 -12.85 2.26 -36.19
N ALA A 78 -11.83 2.81 -36.85
CA ALA A 78 -10.44 2.49 -36.57
C ALA A 78 -10.05 2.90 -35.14
N LYS A 79 -10.46 4.10 -34.69
CA LYS A 79 -10.25 4.57 -33.31
C LYS A 79 -10.95 3.68 -32.29
N LEU A 80 -12.19 3.27 -32.54
CA LEU A 80 -12.94 2.36 -31.67
C LEU A 80 -12.27 0.99 -31.59
N LYS A 81 -11.82 0.44 -32.72
CA LYS A 81 -11.08 -0.83 -32.77
C LYS A 81 -9.77 -0.74 -31.99
N ALA A 82 -9.02 0.35 -32.14
CA ALA A 82 -7.79 0.60 -31.40
C ALA A 82 -8.04 0.75 -29.89
N ALA A 83 -9.11 1.45 -29.48
CA ALA A 83 -9.50 1.59 -28.09
C ALA A 83 -9.89 0.23 -27.47
N ASN A 84 -10.67 -0.58 -28.17
CA ASN A 84 -11.04 -1.92 -27.73
C ASN A 84 -9.81 -2.84 -27.61
N ALA A 85 -8.85 -2.73 -28.53
CA ALA A 85 -7.59 -3.46 -28.42
C ALA A 85 -6.79 -3.05 -27.17
N ARG A 86 -6.72 -1.74 -26.86
CA ARG A 86 -6.08 -1.23 -25.65
C ARG A 86 -6.78 -1.71 -24.37
N LEU A 87 -8.11 -1.72 -24.35
CA LEU A 87 -8.89 -2.23 -23.21
C LEU A 87 -8.60 -3.72 -22.96
N SER A 88 -8.52 -4.52 -24.02
CA SER A 88 -8.16 -5.94 -23.91
C SER A 88 -6.76 -6.14 -23.32
N ILE A 89 -5.77 -5.36 -23.76
CA ILE A 89 -4.40 -5.39 -23.22
C ILE A 89 -4.39 -5.02 -21.74
N LEU A 90 -5.06 -3.92 -21.36
CA LEU A 90 -5.14 -3.47 -19.97
C LEU A 90 -5.82 -4.51 -19.07
N HIS A 91 -6.88 -5.14 -19.55
CA HIS A 91 -7.57 -6.21 -18.81
C HIS A 91 -6.64 -7.40 -18.56
N THR A 92 -5.85 -7.82 -19.56
CA THR A 92 -4.83 -8.87 -19.39
C THR A 92 -3.74 -8.45 -18.40
N CYS A 93 -3.22 -7.23 -18.49
CA CYS A 93 -2.22 -6.71 -17.55
C CYS A 93 -2.74 -6.70 -16.10
N LEU A 94 -3.99 -6.30 -15.89
CA LEU A 94 -4.62 -6.28 -14.57
C LEU A 94 -4.77 -7.69 -13.99
N ASN A 95 -5.15 -8.67 -14.80
CA ASN A 95 -5.25 -10.07 -14.35
C ASN A 95 -3.88 -10.66 -14.02
N ASN A 96 -2.85 -10.37 -14.81
CA ASN A 96 -1.48 -10.78 -14.51
C ASN A 96 -0.99 -10.17 -13.19
N ALA A 97 -1.20 -8.87 -12.98
CA ALA A 97 -0.83 -8.20 -11.74
C ALA A 97 -1.55 -8.79 -10.51
N ARG A 98 -2.83 -9.15 -10.64
CA ARG A 98 -3.57 -9.86 -9.58
C ARG A 98 -2.94 -11.21 -9.26
N GLN A 99 -2.54 -11.98 -10.28
CA GLN A 99 -1.92 -13.28 -10.09
C GLN A 99 -0.54 -13.17 -9.41
N ASP A 100 0.24 -12.16 -9.79
CA ASP A 100 1.54 -11.86 -9.17
C ASP A 100 1.38 -11.51 -7.68
N ILE A 101 0.41 -10.66 -7.34
CA ILE A 101 0.11 -10.29 -5.95
C ILE A 101 -0.26 -11.52 -5.13
N CYS A 102 -1.12 -12.41 -5.67
CA CYS A 102 -1.48 -13.66 -4.99
C CYS A 102 -0.24 -14.54 -4.74
N THR A 103 0.61 -14.70 -5.76
CA THR A 103 1.82 -15.53 -5.67
C THR A 103 2.83 -14.98 -4.66
N VAL A 104 3.03 -13.66 -4.65
CA VAL A 104 3.90 -12.99 -3.65
C VAL A 104 3.31 -13.13 -2.25
N GLY A 105 1.99 -13.01 -2.10
CA GLY A 105 1.29 -13.22 -0.83
C GLY A 105 1.50 -14.62 -0.26
N GLU A 106 1.42 -15.66 -1.09
CA GLU A 106 1.69 -17.04 -0.69
C GLU A 106 3.16 -17.24 -0.27
N LYS A 107 4.11 -16.77 -1.09
CA LYS A 107 5.54 -16.82 -0.75
C LYS A 107 5.85 -16.12 0.56
N PHE A 108 5.23 -14.98 0.83
CA PHE A 108 5.38 -14.26 2.09
C PHE A 108 4.82 -15.06 3.27
N LYS A 109 3.65 -15.69 3.12
CA LYS A 109 3.04 -16.55 4.14
C LYS A 109 3.94 -17.74 4.48
N ASP A 110 4.56 -18.35 3.48
CA ASP A 110 5.48 -19.47 3.68
C ASP A 110 6.81 -19.03 4.31
N ALA A 111 7.35 -17.88 3.90
CA ALA A 111 8.52 -17.28 4.54
C ALA A 111 8.26 -16.96 6.03
N MET A 112 7.08 -16.43 6.35
CA MET A 112 6.65 -16.18 7.73
C MET A 112 6.54 -17.47 8.55
N LYS A 113 5.96 -18.54 7.99
CA LYS A 113 5.92 -19.85 8.66
C LYS A 113 7.32 -20.41 8.89
N ALA A 114 8.19 -20.34 7.88
CA ALA A 114 9.58 -20.80 7.99
C ALA A 114 10.36 -20.01 9.05
N SER A 115 10.18 -18.69 9.11
CA SER A 115 10.79 -17.83 10.12
C SER A 115 10.28 -18.18 11.52
N LYS A 116 8.96 -18.41 11.68
CA LYS A 116 8.37 -18.80 12.96
C LYS A 116 8.92 -20.15 13.46
N LEU A 117 9.03 -21.13 12.57
CA LEU A 117 9.64 -22.43 12.86
C LEU A 117 11.10 -22.31 13.31
N ARG A 118 11.88 -21.41 12.69
CA ARG A 118 13.26 -21.14 13.12
C ARG A 118 13.30 -20.53 14.52
N PHE A 119 12.48 -19.51 14.78
CA PHE A 119 12.38 -18.90 16.11
C PHE A 119 11.98 -19.91 17.19
N GLU A 120 11.01 -20.78 16.91
CA GLU A 120 10.58 -21.83 17.86
C GLU A 120 11.66 -22.89 18.08
N LYS A 121 12.49 -23.19 17.07
CA LYS A 121 13.62 -24.11 17.20
C LYS A 121 14.75 -23.49 18.02
N ASP A 122 15.08 -22.23 17.74
CA ASP A 122 16.14 -21.50 18.42
C ASP A 122 15.77 -21.15 19.88
N GLN A 123 14.47 -21.06 20.22
CA GLN A 123 14.01 -20.89 21.61
C GLN A 123 13.98 -22.18 22.44
N ARG A 124 14.00 -23.37 21.83
CA ARG A 124 13.99 -24.63 22.59
C ARG A 124 15.37 -25.13 23.02
N ASP A 125 16.46 -24.59 22.46
CA ASP A 125 17.83 -25.03 22.75
C ASP A 125 18.75 -24.06 23.55
N PRO A 126 18.32 -22.90 24.09
CA PRO A 126 19.22 -22.08 24.91
C PRO A 126 19.40 -22.65 26.33
N PHE A 127 18.50 -23.51 26.81
CA PHE A 127 18.63 -24.14 28.13
C PHE A 127 19.63 -25.31 28.12
N THR A 128 19.63 -26.14 27.07
CA THR A 128 20.57 -27.25 26.91
C THR A 128 22.00 -26.75 26.70
N GLN A 129 22.19 -25.74 25.83
CA GLN A 129 23.52 -25.12 25.68
C GLN A 129 23.99 -24.37 26.93
N SER A 130 23.08 -23.80 27.72
CA SER A 130 23.42 -23.14 28.98
C SER A 130 23.84 -24.14 30.06
N GLU A 131 23.22 -25.31 30.13
CA GLU A 131 23.62 -26.38 31.06
C GLU A 131 24.97 -26.97 30.68
N ASP A 132 25.21 -27.28 29.40
CA ASP A 132 26.50 -27.79 28.92
C ASP A 132 27.64 -26.77 29.13
N LEU A 133 27.38 -25.47 28.93
CA LEU A 133 28.35 -24.41 29.22
C LEU A 133 28.58 -24.21 30.72
N ALA A 134 27.55 -24.38 31.55
CA ALA A 134 27.67 -24.31 33.00
C ALA A 134 28.48 -25.51 33.55
N GLU A 135 28.22 -26.72 33.05
CA GLU A 135 28.95 -27.93 33.40
C GLU A 135 30.41 -27.83 32.95
N SER A 136 30.67 -27.41 31.72
CA SER A 136 32.02 -27.24 31.20
C SER A 136 32.81 -26.17 31.98
N ASN A 137 32.16 -25.06 32.39
CA ASN A 137 32.79 -24.07 33.27
C ASN A 137 33.05 -24.61 34.68
N GLY A 138 32.18 -25.48 35.19
CA GLY A 138 32.39 -26.18 36.48
C GLY A 138 33.65 -27.03 36.45
N ILE A 139 33.79 -27.86 35.42
CA ILE A 139 34.97 -28.73 35.21
C ILE A 139 36.25 -27.89 35.09
N LEU A 140 36.21 -26.78 34.34
CA LEU A 140 37.38 -25.94 34.10
C LEU A 140 37.83 -25.22 35.38
N LYS A 141 36.88 -24.78 36.22
CA LYS A 141 37.19 -24.22 37.55
C LYS A 141 37.82 -25.26 38.47
N GLU A 142 37.27 -26.48 38.51
CA GLU A 142 37.81 -27.56 39.34
C GLU A 142 39.23 -27.98 38.91
N GLN A 143 39.48 -28.06 37.60
CA GLN A 143 40.81 -28.32 37.06
C GLN A 143 41.81 -27.21 37.43
N THR A 144 41.36 -25.95 37.39
CA THR A 144 42.22 -24.81 37.75
C THR A 144 42.58 -24.83 39.24
N VAL A 145 41.62 -25.10 40.11
CA VAL A 145 41.85 -25.24 41.57
C VAL A 145 42.81 -26.40 41.84
N THR A 146 42.58 -27.55 41.22
CA THR A 146 43.43 -28.75 41.38
C THR A 146 44.86 -28.49 40.92
N LYS A 147 45.03 -27.82 39.77
CA LYS A 147 46.35 -27.51 39.21
C LYS A 147 47.10 -26.49 40.07
N ASN A 148 46.40 -25.47 40.59
CA ASN A 148 46.99 -24.49 41.51
C ASN A 148 47.39 -25.12 42.85
N ALA A 149 46.59 -26.05 43.37
CA ALA A 149 46.93 -26.82 44.57
C ALA A 149 48.16 -27.72 44.33
N LEU A 150 48.23 -28.39 43.17
CA LEU A 150 49.38 -29.22 42.80
C LEU A 150 50.66 -28.39 42.66
N MET A 151 50.59 -27.26 41.97
CA MET A 151 51.70 -26.30 41.84
C MET A 151 52.16 -25.78 43.20
N SER A 152 51.23 -25.41 44.09
CA SER A 152 51.56 -24.94 45.44
C SER A 152 52.23 -26.04 46.26
N THR A 153 51.79 -27.30 46.10
CA THR A 153 52.37 -28.45 46.79
C THR A 153 53.76 -28.79 46.27
N GLN A 154 53.96 -28.73 44.94
CA GLN A 154 55.27 -28.91 44.31
C GLN A 154 56.24 -27.79 44.71
N TYR A 155 55.76 -26.54 44.74
CA TYR A 155 56.55 -25.40 45.20
C TYR A 155 56.96 -25.59 46.67
N TYR A 156 56.01 -25.94 47.55
CA TYR A 156 56.29 -26.19 48.96
C TYR A 156 57.25 -27.36 49.20
N HIS A 157 57.15 -28.44 48.41
CA HIS A 157 58.11 -29.55 48.49
C HIS A 157 59.50 -29.17 47.97
N SER A 158 59.57 -28.33 46.95
CA SER A 158 60.84 -27.84 46.39
C SER A 158 61.54 -26.89 47.37
N THR A 159 60.78 -26.05 48.08
CA THR A 159 61.34 -25.12 49.06
C THR A 159 61.62 -25.75 50.43
N ARG A 160 60.89 -26.82 50.80
CA ARG A 160 61.05 -27.50 52.11
C ARG A 160 62.09 -28.61 52.13
N LYS A 161 62.51 -29.14 50.96
CA LYS A 161 63.60 -30.15 50.87
C LYS A 161 65.02 -29.56 50.90
N SER A 162 65.18 -28.27 51.17
CA SER A 162 66.48 -27.67 51.55
C SER A 162 66.91 -28.03 52.98
N SER A 163 66.55 -29.23 53.48
CA SER A 163 67.25 -29.90 54.58
C SER A 163 68.63 -30.40 54.13
N CYS A 164 69.37 -29.54 53.43
CA CYS A 164 70.77 -29.73 53.14
C CYS A 164 71.50 -29.72 54.49
N PHE A 165 71.99 -30.89 54.89
CA PHE A 165 72.74 -31.08 56.13
C PHE A 165 73.96 -30.13 56.25
N PHE A 166 74.48 -29.64 55.12
CA PHE A 166 75.56 -28.64 55.09
C PHE A 166 75.11 -27.23 55.49
N CYS A 167 73.84 -26.86 55.30
CA CYS A 167 73.35 -25.52 55.68
C CYS A 167 73.08 -25.38 57.19
N LYS A 168 73.07 -26.49 57.96
CA LYS A 168 72.85 -26.48 59.42
C LYS A 168 74.13 -26.43 60.27
N LYS A 169 75.32 -26.48 59.66
CA LYS A 169 76.60 -26.57 60.39
C LYS A 169 77.52 -25.36 60.29
N GLN A 170 77.09 -24.26 59.67
CA GLN A 170 77.86 -23.02 59.70
C GLN A 170 77.11 -22.00 60.56
N TRP A 171 77.39 -22.07 61.85
CA TRP A 171 77.64 -20.93 62.74
C TRP A 171 78.20 -21.54 64.03
N PRO A 172 79.48 -21.28 64.30
CA PRO A 172 79.75 -20.51 65.50
C PRO A 172 80.75 -19.37 65.25
N LEU A 173 80.66 -18.41 66.17
CA LEU A 173 81.53 -17.29 66.44
C LEU A 173 83.00 -17.49 66.00
N HIS A 174 83.56 -16.46 65.37
CA HIS A 174 84.75 -15.80 65.92
C HIS A 174 84.83 -14.36 65.42
N GLU A 175 84.86 -13.44 66.38
CA GLU A 175 85.40 -12.10 66.21
C GLU A 175 86.89 -12.19 65.84
N ASN A 176 87.34 -11.13 65.16
CA ASN A 176 88.73 -10.69 64.98
C ASN A 176 89.53 -11.14 63.74
N ASP A 177 90.00 -10.07 63.08
CA ASP A 177 91.28 -9.87 62.40
C ASP A 177 91.34 -10.02 60.88
N GLY A 178 91.51 -8.85 60.24
CA GLY A 178 92.62 -8.64 59.32
C GLY A 178 92.37 -8.91 57.84
N GLU A 179 92.02 -7.84 57.13
CA GLU A 179 92.42 -7.52 55.75
C GLU A 179 93.02 -8.68 54.91
N VAL A 180 92.24 -9.19 53.94
CA VAL A 180 92.58 -9.19 52.50
C VAL A 180 91.26 -9.44 51.75
N ASP A 181 90.60 -8.34 51.37
CA ASP A 181 89.40 -8.33 50.54
C ASP A 181 89.79 -8.39 49.06
N GLY A 182 89.26 -9.38 48.35
CA GLY A 182 89.38 -9.45 46.90
C GLY A 182 88.70 -10.68 46.32
N TRP A 183 87.45 -10.51 45.88
CA TRP A 183 86.72 -11.40 44.97
C TRP A 183 85.93 -12.58 45.56
N LYS A 184 85.31 -12.43 46.74
CA LYS A 184 84.24 -13.35 47.18
C LYS A 184 83.02 -12.65 47.79
N THR A 185 82.35 -11.84 46.99
CA THR A 185 80.95 -11.49 47.28
C THR A 185 80.17 -11.36 45.97
N SER A 186 79.09 -12.14 45.81
CA SER A 186 77.99 -11.74 44.92
C SER A 186 77.65 -10.28 45.20
N PRO A 187 77.34 -9.46 44.18
CA PRO A 187 76.96 -8.07 44.40
C PRO A 187 75.75 -8.04 45.34
N LYS A 188 75.91 -7.47 46.54
CA LYS A 188 74.84 -7.31 47.55
C LYS A 188 73.71 -6.35 47.09
N ASN A 189 73.63 -6.06 45.79
CA ASN A 189 72.78 -5.01 45.23
C ASN A 189 72.11 -5.43 43.91
N LEU A 190 71.80 -6.72 43.72
CA LEU A 190 70.99 -7.20 42.59
C LEU A 190 69.61 -6.53 42.54
N ASP A 191 69.07 -6.10 43.69
CA ASP A 191 67.81 -5.38 43.77
C ASP A 191 67.87 -3.93 43.26
N SER A 192 69.07 -3.39 43.04
CA SER A 192 69.27 -2.04 42.49
C SER A 192 69.32 -1.99 40.96
N LEU A 193 69.35 -3.15 40.29
CA LEU A 193 69.16 -3.22 38.84
C LEU A 193 67.68 -2.92 38.55
N SER A 194 67.40 -1.65 38.26
CA SER A 194 66.05 -1.10 38.02
C SER A 194 65.41 -1.60 36.73
N HIS A 195 66.18 -2.26 35.86
CA HIS A 195 65.67 -2.79 34.59
C HIS A 195 65.52 -4.32 34.64
N PRO A 196 64.29 -4.85 34.46
CA PRO A 196 64.02 -6.29 34.41
C PRO A 196 64.90 -7.05 33.40
N GLN A 197 65.24 -6.41 32.27
CA GLN A 197 66.14 -6.99 31.26
C GLN A 197 67.57 -7.22 31.78
N SER A 198 68.11 -6.34 32.61
CA SER A 198 69.48 -6.48 33.14
C SER A 198 69.59 -7.56 34.21
N ARG A 199 68.55 -7.76 35.02
CA ARG A 199 68.49 -8.92 35.95
C ARG A 199 68.39 -10.23 35.19
N GLN A 200 67.58 -10.27 34.13
CA GLN A 200 67.46 -11.47 33.30
C GLN A 200 68.81 -11.81 32.65
N GLN A 201 69.49 -10.83 32.04
CA GLN A 201 70.83 -11.03 31.46
C GLN A 201 71.87 -11.51 32.48
N TYR A 202 71.83 -11.00 33.72
CA TYR A 202 72.73 -11.48 34.78
C TYR A 202 72.44 -12.94 35.15
N HIS A 203 71.16 -13.32 35.28
CA HIS A 203 70.79 -14.71 35.55
C HIS A 203 71.18 -15.65 34.41
N ASP A 204 71.01 -15.21 33.15
CA ASP A 204 71.40 -15.97 31.97
C ASP A 204 72.94 -16.18 31.93
N LEU A 205 73.72 -15.12 32.20
CA LEU A 205 75.19 -15.19 32.31
C LEU A 205 75.67 -16.06 33.47
N GLN A 206 75.00 -16.00 34.63
CA GLN A 206 75.32 -16.84 35.78
C GLN A 206 75.06 -18.31 35.48
N ALA A 207 73.95 -18.63 34.81
CA ALA A 207 73.64 -20.00 34.38
C ALA A 207 74.66 -20.52 33.36
N GLU A 208 75.11 -19.69 32.42
CA GLU A 208 76.14 -20.03 31.44
C GLU A 208 77.50 -20.27 32.10
N TYR A 209 77.87 -19.43 33.08
CA TYR A 209 79.08 -19.60 33.89
C TYR A 209 79.06 -20.89 34.71
N ASP A 210 77.95 -21.19 35.38
CA ASP A 210 77.80 -22.40 36.18
C ASP A 210 77.89 -23.66 35.30
N CYS A 211 77.36 -23.60 34.07
CA CYS A 211 77.49 -24.66 33.07
C CYS A 211 78.96 -24.87 32.65
N LEU A 212 79.70 -23.79 32.37
CA LEU A 212 81.13 -23.83 32.06
C LEU A 212 81.97 -24.42 33.20
N VAL A 213 81.69 -24.05 34.45
CA VAL A 213 82.37 -24.61 35.63
C VAL A 213 82.09 -26.12 35.76
N MET A 214 80.87 -26.55 35.45
CA MET A 214 80.50 -27.97 35.49
C MET A 214 81.23 -28.77 34.41
N VAL A 215 81.28 -28.27 33.17
CA VAL A 215 82.03 -28.87 32.05
C VAL A 215 83.52 -28.92 32.38
N HIS A 216 84.09 -27.86 32.94
CA HIS A 216 85.50 -27.83 33.32
C HIS A 216 85.81 -28.84 34.45
N ARG A 217 84.91 -29.03 35.41
CA ARG A 217 85.04 -30.09 36.43
C ARG A 217 85.03 -31.48 35.81
N GLU A 218 84.12 -31.74 34.87
CA GLU A 218 84.06 -33.04 34.19
C GLU A 218 85.29 -33.28 33.32
N MET A 219 85.78 -32.27 32.62
CA MET A 219 86.98 -32.35 31.79
C MET A 219 88.24 -32.66 32.61
N ILE A 220 88.34 -32.12 33.84
CA ILE A 220 89.40 -32.46 34.80
C ILE A 220 89.27 -33.92 35.25
N ILE A 221 88.05 -34.41 35.49
CA ILE A 221 87.81 -35.80 35.89
C ILE A 221 88.17 -36.76 34.75
N THR A 222 87.83 -36.45 33.50
CA THR A 222 88.16 -37.30 32.33
C THR A 222 89.65 -37.30 31.97
N ASN A 223 90.37 -36.19 32.18
CA ASN A 223 91.81 -36.10 31.93
C ASN A 223 92.69 -36.80 32.99
N SER A 224 92.09 -37.26 34.10
CA SER A 224 92.80 -37.97 35.17
C SER A 224 93.08 -39.46 34.89
N GLY A 225 92.81 -39.95 33.66
CA GLY A 225 93.24 -41.27 33.21
C GLY A 225 92.56 -42.46 33.90
N SER A 226 91.42 -42.26 34.58
CA SER A 226 90.67 -43.38 35.16
C SER A 226 89.87 -44.10 34.06
N THR A 227 90.30 -45.33 33.76
CA THR A 227 89.58 -46.36 33.00
C THR A 227 88.07 -46.33 33.24
N GLU A 228 87.28 -46.27 32.16
CA GLU A 228 85.81 -46.41 32.07
C GLU A 228 85.08 -46.53 33.41
N SER A 229 85.06 -45.41 34.14
CA SER A 229 84.37 -45.33 35.43
C SER A 229 82.88 -45.39 35.16
N GLY A 230 82.14 -46.21 35.91
CA GLY A 230 80.67 -46.28 35.84
C GLY A 230 79.97 -44.92 35.93
N HIS A 231 80.68 -43.88 36.40
CA HIS A 231 80.26 -42.49 36.33
C HIS A 231 80.05 -41.97 34.90
N VAL A 232 80.92 -42.25 33.94
CA VAL A 232 80.76 -41.80 32.54
C VAL A 232 79.54 -42.47 31.91
N LYS A 233 79.36 -43.77 32.17
CA LYS A 233 78.19 -44.52 31.67
C LYS A 233 76.88 -44.05 32.32
N MET A 234 76.91 -43.70 33.60
CA MET A 234 75.77 -43.11 34.30
C MET A 234 75.46 -41.70 33.77
N HIS A 235 76.49 -40.91 33.48
CA HIS A 235 76.35 -39.57 32.92
C HIS A 235 75.74 -39.61 31.51
N ILE A 236 76.23 -40.52 30.63
CA ILE A 236 75.64 -40.75 29.30
C ILE A 236 74.16 -41.14 29.42
N LYS A 237 73.80 -42.08 30.30
CA LYS A 237 72.39 -42.44 30.53
C LYS A 237 71.55 -41.27 31.03
N ASN A 238 72.11 -40.40 31.87
CA ASN A 238 71.42 -39.22 32.37
C ASN A 238 71.19 -38.20 31.24
N LEU A 239 72.20 -37.98 30.38
CA LEU A 239 72.06 -37.14 29.19
C LEU A 239 71.05 -37.69 28.19
N GLU A 240 71.02 -39.01 27.96
CA GLU A 240 70.01 -39.65 27.11
C GLU A 240 68.59 -39.48 27.67
N ALA A 241 68.42 -39.60 29.00
CA ALA A 241 67.13 -39.36 29.66
C ALA A 241 66.70 -37.89 29.53
N GLN A 242 67.62 -36.94 29.75
CA GLN A 242 67.36 -35.51 29.58
C GLN A 242 67.04 -35.15 28.13
N LEU A 243 67.72 -35.76 27.15
CA LEU A 243 67.43 -35.55 25.73
C LEU A 243 66.02 -36.05 25.38
N LYS A 244 65.63 -37.22 25.90
CA LYS A 244 64.30 -37.79 25.70
C LYS A 244 63.20 -36.94 26.35
N GLU A 245 63.46 -36.41 27.54
CA GLU A 245 62.56 -35.48 28.22
C GLU A 245 62.45 -34.14 27.47
N SER A 246 63.57 -33.61 26.97
CA SER A 246 63.60 -32.38 26.16
C SER A 246 62.82 -32.54 24.86
N LYS A 247 62.94 -33.71 24.20
CA LYS A 247 62.19 -34.00 22.97
C LYS A 247 60.68 -34.09 23.25
N ALA A 248 60.27 -34.74 24.34
CA ALA A 248 58.87 -34.76 24.76
C ALA A 248 58.32 -33.37 25.10
N LYS A 249 59.15 -32.48 25.69
CA LYS A 249 58.78 -31.07 25.93
C LYS A 249 58.64 -30.29 24.63
N GLN A 250 59.50 -30.54 23.64
CA GLN A 250 59.39 -29.93 22.31
C GLN A 250 58.11 -30.37 21.58
N ASP A 251 57.80 -31.67 21.55
CA ASP A 251 56.57 -32.19 20.95
C ASP A 251 55.31 -31.60 21.64
N HIS A 252 55.37 -31.42 22.96
CA HIS A 252 54.30 -30.76 23.72
C HIS A 252 54.15 -29.27 23.36
N LEU A 253 55.25 -28.54 23.18
CA LEU A 253 55.24 -27.14 22.75
C LEU A 253 54.69 -26.99 21.32
N GLU A 254 55.08 -27.85 20.38
CA GLU A 254 54.52 -27.86 19.02
C GLU A 254 53.01 -28.11 19.03
N SER A 255 52.52 -29.01 19.89
CA SER A 255 51.08 -29.22 20.09
C SER A 255 50.35 -27.98 20.63
N LEU A 256 50.99 -27.23 21.54
CA LEU A 256 50.44 -25.96 22.05
C LEU A 256 50.42 -24.86 20.97
N PHE A 257 51.43 -24.79 20.11
CA PHE A 257 51.44 -23.87 18.96
C PHE A 257 50.31 -24.19 17.98
N GLY A 258 50.08 -25.46 17.64
CA GLY A 258 48.95 -25.87 16.80
C GLY A 258 47.57 -25.50 17.40
N ARG A 259 47.41 -25.59 18.73
CA ARG A 259 46.20 -25.08 19.41
C ARG A 259 46.06 -23.57 19.28
N THR A 260 47.15 -22.83 19.25
CA THR A 260 47.15 -21.36 19.15
C THR A 260 46.69 -20.90 17.76
N GLU A 261 47.12 -21.58 16.69
CA GLU A 261 46.63 -21.34 15.33
C GLU A 261 45.13 -21.61 15.20
N LEU A 262 44.66 -22.73 15.77
CA LEU A 262 43.23 -23.05 15.76
C LEU A 262 42.40 -22.00 16.51
N VAL A 263 42.90 -21.50 17.65
CA VAL A 263 42.26 -20.41 18.40
C VAL A 263 42.24 -19.11 17.59
N GLN A 264 43.33 -18.78 16.87
CA GLN A 264 43.34 -17.61 15.99
C GLN A 264 42.35 -17.74 14.83
N GLN A 265 42.22 -18.93 14.24
CA GLN A 265 41.26 -19.18 13.18
C GLN A 265 39.82 -19.05 13.69
N LEU A 266 39.51 -19.66 14.84
CA LEU A 266 38.20 -19.52 15.48
C LEU A 266 37.89 -18.06 15.83
N ALA A 267 38.88 -17.28 16.28
CA ALA A 267 38.68 -15.86 16.54
C ALA A 267 38.34 -15.07 15.26
N LYS A 268 39.03 -15.36 14.13
CA LYS A 268 38.71 -14.76 12.82
C LYS A 268 37.30 -15.13 12.37
N ASP A 269 36.92 -16.40 12.50
CA ASP A 269 35.60 -16.89 12.13
C ASP A 269 34.50 -16.27 13.01
N LEU A 270 34.76 -16.09 14.31
CA LEU A 270 33.86 -15.41 15.24
C LEU A 270 33.66 -13.93 14.85
N VAL A 271 34.73 -13.23 14.49
CA VAL A 271 34.65 -11.83 14.03
C VAL A 271 33.87 -11.72 12.72
N SER A 272 34.16 -12.59 11.75
CA SER A 272 33.43 -12.68 10.48
C SER A 272 31.94 -12.99 10.71
N GLY A 273 31.64 -13.92 11.62
CA GLY A 273 30.28 -14.26 12.03
C GLY A 273 29.54 -13.08 12.65
N LYS A 274 30.18 -12.34 13.57
CA LYS A 274 29.61 -11.11 14.16
C LYS A 274 29.32 -10.05 13.10
N GLN A 275 30.22 -9.86 12.14
CA GLN A 275 30.03 -8.88 11.07
C GLN A 275 28.87 -9.26 10.13
N LYS A 276 28.75 -10.54 9.78
CA LYS A 276 27.59 -11.06 9.02
C LYS A 276 26.28 -10.89 9.77
N ARG A 277 26.28 -11.16 11.08
CA ARG A 277 25.10 -10.97 11.93
C ARG A 277 24.65 -9.50 11.98
N LEU A 278 25.59 -8.57 12.19
CA LEU A 278 25.28 -7.13 12.18
C LEU A 278 24.70 -6.67 10.84
N LYS A 279 25.20 -7.21 9.72
CA LYS A 279 24.64 -6.92 8.40
C LYS A 279 23.20 -7.42 8.27
N LEU A 280 22.91 -8.65 8.71
CA LEU A 280 21.56 -9.21 8.69
C LEU A 280 20.60 -8.45 9.60
N GLU A 281 21.06 -7.97 10.77
CA GLU A 281 20.27 -7.13 11.66
C GLU A 281 19.92 -5.78 10.99
N ALA A 282 20.87 -5.17 10.27
CA ALA A 282 20.61 -3.94 9.50
C ALA A 282 19.64 -4.18 8.33
N ASP A 283 19.79 -5.28 7.59
CA ASP A 283 18.89 -5.65 6.51
C ASP A 283 17.46 -5.93 7.03
N LEU A 284 17.34 -6.56 8.20
CA LEU A 284 16.06 -6.80 8.86
C LEU A 284 15.35 -5.50 9.27
N GLU A 285 16.10 -4.51 9.77
CA GLU A 285 15.53 -3.21 10.12
C GLU A 285 15.05 -2.46 8.86
N LEU A 286 15.81 -2.52 7.76
CA LEU A 286 15.38 -1.96 6.47
C LEU A 286 14.09 -2.60 5.97
N VAL A 287 13.95 -3.92 6.07
CA VAL A 287 12.71 -4.64 5.71
C VAL A 287 11.56 -4.23 6.63
N SER A 288 11.81 -4.04 7.92
CA SER A 288 10.81 -3.56 8.89
C SER A 288 10.31 -2.16 8.54
N VAL A 289 11.21 -1.24 8.19
CA VAL A 289 10.87 0.10 7.71
C VAL A 289 10.04 0.03 6.41
N ALA A 290 10.48 -0.74 5.42
CA ALA A 290 9.74 -0.90 4.16
C ALA A 290 8.33 -1.46 4.38
N LYS A 291 8.18 -2.42 5.31
CA LYS A 291 6.87 -2.99 5.68
C LYS A 291 5.94 -1.94 6.31
N ARG A 292 6.46 -1.05 7.17
CA ARG A 292 5.67 0.06 7.73
C ARG A 292 5.20 1.02 6.64
N VAL A 293 6.08 1.40 5.71
CA VAL A 293 5.72 2.26 4.57
C VAL A 293 4.63 1.64 3.70
N LEU A 294 4.73 0.34 3.38
CA LEU A 294 3.70 -0.36 2.60
C LEU A 294 2.37 -0.44 3.35
N PHE A 295 2.39 -0.60 4.67
CA PHE A 295 1.19 -0.59 5.49
C PHE A 295 0.51 0.78 5.49
N ASP A 296 1.29 1.86 5.62
CA ASP A 296 0.77 3.23 5.57
C ASP A 296 0.19 3.57 4.18
N GLN A 297 0.86 3.14 3.11
CA GLN A 297 0.35 3.26 1.74
C GLN A 297 -0.97 2.50 1.55
N LYS A 298 -1.07 1.28 2.09
CA LYS A 298 -2.32 0.50 2.04
C LYS A 298 -3.46 1.26 2.74
N ASN A 299 -3.23 1.78 3.95
CA ASN A 299 -4.25 2.52 4.69
C ASN A 299 -4.68 3.81 3.96
N SER A 300 -3.72 4.53 3.36
CA SER A 300 -4.00 5.71 2.54
C SER A 300 -4.89 5.39 1.32
N ILE A 301 -4.62 4.26 0.64
CA ILE A 301 -5.45 3.79 -0.48
C ILE A 301 -6.85 3.40 0.00
N GLU A 302 -6.95 2.71 1.14
CA GLU A 302 -8.22 2.29 1.73
C GLU A 302 -9.10 3.50 2.13
N GLU A 303 -8.50 4.53 2.75
CA GLU A 303 -9.19 5.79 3.03
C GLU A 303 -9.63 6.51 1.76
N SER A 304 -8.78 6.54 0.73
CA SER A 304 -9.14 7.16 -0.55
C SER A 304 -10.29 6.42 -1.24
N LEU A 305 -10.33 5.09 -1.14
CA LEU A 305 -11.42 4.28 -1.68
C LEU A 305 -12.72 4.53 -0.91
N ASN A 306 -12.66 4.60 0.42
CA ASN A 306 -13.83 4.90 1.25
C ASN A 306 -14.41 6.28 0.94
N ARG A 307 -13.56 7.32 0.79
CA ARG A 307 -14.01 8.66 0.35
C ARG A 307 -14.67 8.64 -1.02
N ALA A 308 -14.13 7.86 -1.97
CA ALA A 308 -14.72 7.73 -3.30
C ALA A 308 -16.09 7.01 -3.26
N LEU A 309 -16.23 5.97 -2.43
CA LEU A 309 -17.50 5.28 -2.22
C LEU A 309 -18.56 6.18 -1.58
N GLU A 310 -18.19 6.97 -0.56
CA GLU A 310 -19.08 7.96 0.05
C GLU A 310 -19.56 9.03 -0.95
N ALA A 311 -18.67 9.51 -1.81
CA ALA A 311 -19.02 10.45 -2.87
C ALA A 311 -19.99 9.83 -3.89
N ILE A 312 -19.77 8.56 -4.29
CA ILE A 312 -20.69 7.84 -5.19
C ILE A 312 -22.07 7.67 -4.55
N LEU A 313 -22.13 7.30 -3.27
CA LEU A 313 -23.41 7.17 -2.55
C LEU A 313 -24.15 8.50 -2.46
N THR A 314 -23.43 9.60 -2.23
CA THR A 314 -24.03 10.94 -2.19
C THR A 314 -24.61 11.34 -3.55
N LEU A 315 -23.90 11.06 -4.64
CA LEU A 315 -24.39 11.29 -6.00
C LEU A 315 -25.60 10.41 -6.34
N GLN A 316 -25.65 9.17 -5.84
CA GLN A 316 -26.81 8.29 -6.02
C GLN A 316 -28.03 8.82 -5.28
N ASN A 317 -27.88 9.26 -4.03
CA ASN A 317 -28.98 9.85 -3.26
C ASN A 317 -29.49 11.13 -3.92
N GLN A 318 -28.58 12.00 -4.40
CA GLN A 318 -28.96 13.21 -5.12
C GLN A 318 -29.74 12.90 -6.41
N LYS A 319 -29.33 11.87 -7.15
CA LYS A 319 -30.07 11.42 -8.34
C LYS A 319 -31.45 10.87 -7.98
N GLU A 320 -31.59 10.19 -6.84
CA GLU A 320 -32.91 9.73 -6.36
C GLU A 320 -33.82 10.90 -5.99
N GLU A 321 -33.29 11.94 -5.33
CA GLU A 321 -34.01 13.18 -5.04
C GLU A 321 -34.45 13.88 -6.34
N ASP A 322 -33.57 14.01 -7.33
CA ASP A 322 -33.89 14.59 -8.65
C ASP A 322 -35.00 13.79 -9.37
N ILE A 323 -35.01 12.46 -9.23
CA ILE A 323 -36.06 11.59 -9.78
C ILE A 323 -37.40 11.86 -9.07
N ILE A 324 -37.38 11.98 -7.74
CA ILE A 324 -38.60 12.29 -6.96
C ILE A 324 -39.17 13.66 -7.35
N GLU A 325 -38.32 14.69 -7.47
CA GLU A 325 -38.74 16.03 -7.89
C GLU A 325 -39.32 16.01 -9.31
N SER A 326 -38.68 15.27 -10.23
CA SER A 326 -39.19 15.07 -11.60
C SER A 326 -40.57 14.41 -11.63
N ILE A 327 -40.80 13.41 -10.78
CA ILE A 327 -42.12 12.75 -10.63
C ILE A 327 -43.16 13.75 -10.11
N GLU A 328 -42.83 14.57 -9.13
CA GLU A 328 -43.73 15.59 -8.59
C GLU A 328 -44.09 16.65 -9.65
N LEU A 329 -43.11 17.11 -10.42
CA LEU A 329 -43.33 18.03 -11.53
C LEU A 329 -44.21 17.41 -12.62
N GLN A 330 -44.03 16.12 -12.91
CA GLN A 330 -44.88 15.40 -13.87
C GLN A 330 -46.32 15.26 -13.37
N ALA A 331 -46.53 15.05 -12.07
CA ALA A 331 -47.85 15.05 -11.45
C ALA A 331 -48.52 16.43 -11.57
N LYS A 332 -47.81 17.51 -11.24
CA LYS A 332 -48.30 18.90 -11.39
C LYS A 332 -48.64 19.24 -12.85
N LEU A 333 -47.83 18.78 -13.80
CA LEU A 333 -48.09 18.98 -15.24
C LEU A 333 -49.35 18.24 -15.70
N THR A 334 -49.59 17.05 -15.15
CA THR A 334 -50.79 16.26 -15.45
C THR A 334 -52.04 16.97 -14.89
N GLU A 335 -52.00 17.42 -13.65
CA GLU A 335 -53.07 18.20 -13.02
C GLU A 335 -53.38 19.49 -13.81
N ALA A 336 -52.36 20.25 -14.22
CA ALA A 336 -52.53 21.44 -15.03
C ALA A 336 -53.15 21.14 -16.41
N THR A 337 -52.80 20.00 -17.00
CA THR A 337 -53.36 19.54 -18.28
C THR A 337 -54.84 19.19 -18.15
N ASP A 338 -55.22 18.52 -17.06
CA ASP A 338 -56.61 18.17 -16.77
C ASP A 338 -57.45 19.43 -16.47
N ALA A 339 -56.92 20.36 -15.68
CA ALA A 339 -57.55 21.66 -15.42
C ALA A 339 -57.78 22.44 -16.73
N LYS A 340 -56.80 22.46 -17.64
CA LYS A 340 -56.94 23.06 -18.96
C LYS A 340 -58.04 22.39 -19.78
N LEU A 341 -58.16 21.06 -19.74
CA LEU A 341 -59.21 20.33 -20.44
C LEU A 341 -60.61 20.68 -19.90
N VAL A 342 -60.74 20.82 -18.58
CA VAL A 342 -61.98 21.29 -17.92
C VAL A 342 -62.35 22.70 -18.39
N LEU A 343 -61.39 23.64 -18.38
CA LEU A 343 -61.61 25.01 -18.86
C LEU A 343 -62.00 25.04 -20.34
N GLN A 344 -61.39 24.19 -21.19
CA GLN A 344 -61.80 24.08 -22.59
C GLN A 344 -63.23 23.58 -22.77
N LYS A 345 -63.67 22.61 -21.94
CA LYS A 345 -65.07 22.14 -21.94
C LYS A 345 -66.02 23.26 -21.52
N GLN A 346 -65.68 24.00 -20.46
CA GLN A 346 -66.47 25.15 -19.99
C GLN A 346 -66.57 26.25 -21.06
N LEU A 347 -65.45 26.58 -21.73
CA LEU A 347 -65.42 27.56 -22.81
C LEU A 347 -66.30 27.13 -23.99
N LYS A 348 -66.28 25.85 -24.38
CA LYS A 348 -67.16 25.32 -25.43
C LYS A 348 -68.63 25.43 -25.03
N SER A 349 -68.99 25.07 -23.79
CA SER A 349 -70.34 25.21 -23.26
C SER A 349 -70.81 26.68 -23.26
N SER A 350 -69.96 27.58 -22.79
CA SER A 350 -70.22 29.03 -22.78
C SER A 350 -70.44 29.58 -24.20
N LYS A 351 -69.59 29.20 -25.17
CA LYS A 351 -69.77 29.58 -26.59
C LYS A 351 -71.10 29.07 -27.16
N MET A 352 -71.52 27.85 -26.83
CA MET A 352 -72.81 27.31 -27.25
C MET A 352 -73.98 28.08 -26.63
N SER A 353 -73.88 28.45 -25.35
CA SER A 353 -74.87 29.28 -24.67
C SER A 353 -74.97 30.68 -25.31
N ALA A 354 -73.83 31.33 -25.57
CA ALA A 354 -73.78 32.63 -26.24
C ALA A 354 -74.43 32.59 -27.63
N ARG A 355 -74.16 31.55 -28.43
CA ARG A 355 -74.82 31.35 -29.73
C ARG A 355 -76.33 31.18 -29.60
N ARG A 356 -76.81 30.44 -28.59
CA ARG A 356 -78.26 30.30 -28.33
C ARG A 356 -78.88 31.65 -27.98
N LEU A 357 -78.23 32.46 -27.16
CA LEU A 357 -78.68 33.81 -26.81
C LEU A 357 -78.70 34.73 -28.03
N GLN A 358 -77.68 34.67 -28.89
CA GLN A 358 -77.64 35.44 -30.12
C GLN A 358 -78.77 35.05 -31.08
N ASN A 359 -78.98 33.75 -31.30
CA ASN A 359 -80.08 33.27 -32.13
C ASN A 359 -81.45 33.66 -31.55
N ALA A 360 -81.60 33.65 -30.22
CA ALA A 360 -82.81 34.11 -29.55
C ALA A 360 -83.03 35.62 -29.76
N LYS A 361 -81.97 36.42 -29.68
CA LYS A 361 -82.00 37.86 -29.97
C LYS A 361 -82.41 38.14 -31.41
N GLU A 362 -81.83 37.44 -32.40
CA GLU A 362 -82.19 37.58 -33.82
C GLU A 362 -83.66 37.19 -34.08
N LYS A 363 -84.15 36.12 -33.44
CA LYS A 363 -85.57 35.72 -33.48
C LYS A 363 -86.49 36.78 -32.86
N ALA A 364 -86.10 37.36 -31.73
CA ALA A 364 -86.88 38.43 -31.11
C ALA A 364 -86.91 39.69 -31.98
N GLN A 365 -85.79 40.04 -32.61
CA GLN A 365 -85.68 41.19 -33.51
C GLN A 365 -86.56 41.01 -34.77
N THR A 366 -86.48 39.86 -35.43
CA THR A 366 -87.35 39.52 -36.58
C THR A 366 -88.82 39.46 -36.19
N GLY A 367 -89.14 38.96 -34.98
CA GLY A 367 -90.49 39.02 -34.41
C GLY A 367 -90.98 40.46 -34.23
N ASN A 368 -90.15 41.34 -33.67
CA ASN A 368 -90.47 42.76 -33.52
C ASN A 368 -90.67 43.46 -34.87
N GLU A 369 -89.82 43.20 -35.87
CA GLU A 369 -89.98 43.73 -37.23
C GLU A 369 -91.30 43.27 -37.86
N SER A 370 -91.69 42.00 -37.65
CA SER A 370 -92.99 41.48 -38.09
C SER A 370 -94.17 42.20 -37.41
N ILE A 371 -94.08 42.45 -36.10
CA ILE A 371 -95.10 43.19 -35.34
C ILE A 371 -95.19 44.63 -35.86
N ILE A 372 -94.06 45.32 -36.03
CA ILE A 372 -94.02 46.69 -36.55
C ILE A 372 -94.65 46.74 -37.95
N ASN A 373 -94.33 45.78 -38.83
CA ASN A 373 -94.96 45.70 -40.15
C ASN A 373 -96.48 45.50 -40.08
N LYS A 374 -96.97 44.63 -39.17
CA LYS A 374 -98.42 44.47 -38.94
C LYS A 374 -99.07 45.74 -38.42
N ILE A 375 -98.43 46.44 -37.48
CA ILE A 375 -98.90 47.74 -36.98
C ILE A 375 -98.96 48.76 -38.12
N ASN A 376 -97.94 48.85 -38.96
CA ASN A 376 -97.93 49.75 -40.11
C ASN A 376 -99.08 49.44 -41.09
N ILE A 377 -99.36 48.16 -41.36
CA ILE A 377 -100.52 47.76 -42.18
C ILE A 377 -101.83 48.23 -41.53
N LEU A 378 -101.99 48.00 -40.22
CA LEU A 378 -103.16 48.46 -39.48
C LEU A 378 -103.29 49.99 -39.52
N VAL A 379 -102.20 50.73 -39.37
CA VAL A 379 -102.19 52.21 -39.45
C VAL A 379 -102.64 52.70 -40.82
N VAL A 380 -102.32 51.99 -41.91
CA VAL A 380 -102.80 52.34 -43.27
C VAL A 380 -104.26 51.93 -43.49
N GLN A 381 -104.66 50.77 -42.96
CA GLN A 381 -106.03 50.26 -43.12
C GLN A 381 -107.04 50.94 -42.19
N TYR A 382 -106.60 51.44 -41.04
CA TYR A 382 -107.48 52.03 -40.03
C TYR A 382 -108.21 53.27 -40.54
N PRO A 383 -107.58 54.24 -41.24
CA PRO A 383 -108.30 55.35 -41.86
C PRO A 383 -109.29 54.89 -42.93
N LEU A 384 -108.98 53.84 -43.69
CA LEU A 384 -109.89 53.28 -44.70
C LEU A 384 -111.11 52.63 -44.03
N PHE A 385 -110.88 51.86 -42.97
CA PHE A 385 -111.94 51.28 -42.15
C PHE A 385 -112.77 52.35 -41.45
N GLU A 386 -112.13 53.36 -40.84
CA GLU A 386 -112.80 54.47 -40.16
C GLU A 386 -113.66 55.27 -41.15
N ASN A 387 -113.14 55.56 -42.35
CA ASN A 387 -113.91 56.23 -43.41
C ASN A 387 -115.09 55.38 -43.88
N ALA A 388 -114.90 54.07 -44.10
CA ALA A 388 -115.98 53.16 -44.47
C ALA A 388 -117.04 53.03 -43.37
N PHE A 389 -116.61 52.96 -42.11
CA PHE A 389 -117.49 52.86 -40.95
C PHE A 389 -118.27 54.16 -40.70
N ARG A 390 -117.62 55.32 -40.83
CA ARG A 390 -118.29 56.63 -40.80
C ARG A 390 -119.29 56.77 -41.95
N GLY A 391 -118.93 56.30 -43.15
CA GLY A 391 -119.85 56.23 -44.29
C GLY A 391 -121.09 55.38 -43.99
N TYR A 392 -120.89 54.17 -43.44
CA TYR A 392 -121.99 53.30 -43.04
C TYR A 392 -122.92 53.93 -41.98
N ILE A 393 -122.38 54.63 -40.97
CA ILE A 393 -123.20 55.34 -39.99
C ILE A 393 -123.94 56.53 -40.63
N ALA A 394 -123.32 57.26 -41.55
CA ALA A 394 -123.94 58.37 -42.26
C ALA A 394 -125.10 57.89 -43.16
N ASP A 395 -124.93 56.78 -43.87
CA ASP A 395 -126.00 56.19 -44.69
C ASP A 395 -127.18 55.73 -43.82
N ARG A 396 -126.90 55.16 -42.64
CA ARG A 396 -127.94 54.68 -41.71
C ARG A 396 -128.68 55.81 -40.99
N SER A 397 -128.07 56.98 -40.85
CA SER A 397 -128.73 58.17 -40.26
C SER A 397 -129.59 58.94 -41.28
N ASN A 398 -129.47 58.63 -42.58
CA ASN A 398 -130.37 59.13 -43.62
C ASN A 398 -131.58 58.20 -43.87
N GLU A 399 -131.56 56.96 -43.38
CA GLU A 399 -132.72 56.04 -43.49
C GLU A 399 -133.78 56.25 -42.40
N ASP A 400 -133.48 57.00 -41.33
CA ASP A 400 -134.40 57.27 -40.21
C ASP A 400 -135.04 58.69 -40.26
N SER A 401 -135.00 59.39 -41.40
CA SER A 401 -135.56 60.76 -41.54
C SER A 401 -136.71 60.91 -42.53
N ASP A 402 -137.39 59.82 -42.91
CA ASP A 402 -138.72 59.88 -43.51
C ASP A 402 -139.77 59.49 -42.44
N ASP A 403 -140.10 60.49 -41.62
CA ASP A 403 -141.38 60.65 -40.91
C ASP A 403 -141.83 62.11 -41.10
#